data_AF-A0A955G0K5-F1
#
_entry.id   AF-A0A955G0K5-F1
#
_cell.length_a   1.000
_cell.length_b   1.000
_cell.length_c   1.000
_cell.angle_alpha   90.00
_cell.angle_beta   90.00
_cell.angle_gamma   90.00
#
_symmetry.space_group_name_H-M   'P 1'
#
loop_
_entity.id
_entity.type
_entity.pdbx_description
1 polymer ?
#
loop_
_entity_poly.entity_id
_entity_poly.type
_entity_poly.pdbx_seq_one_letter_code
_entity_poly.pdbx_strand_id
1 'polypeptide(L)'
;MVKRGKVIVGGHYNIIIHELRDQFEMRTIYTLRSYAMTDIEVLAVENIKGIKTPDIKMNGLEWEIKNPKGKGKYVISRNIYNASKQAPNIILDLRRMIGSYRHYMPEIEREFKANPRAKKLLIVTKAQTIIEINK
;
A
#
# COMPACT_ATOMS: atom_id res chain seq x y z
N MET A 1 19.75 16.10 12.97
CA MET A 1 19.41 17.02 11.86
C MET A 1 18.14 16.50 11.20
N VAL A 2 16.98 17.13 11.46
CA VAL A 2 15.68 16.66 10.96
C VAL A 2 15.65 16.87 9.44
N LYS A 3 15.68 15.79 8.64
CA LYS A 3 15.39 15.89 7.20
C LYS A 3 13.94 16.33 7.06
N ARG A 4 13.73 17.62 6.82
CA ARG A 4 12.41 18.18 6.49
C ARG A 4 11.94 17.52 5.19
N GLY A 5 10.90 16.71 5.27
CA GLY A 5 10.30 16.07 4.11
C GLY A 5 9.82 17.09 3.09
N LYS A 6 9.82 16.74 1.81
CA LYS A 6 9.27 17.58 0.75
C LYS A 6 7.75 17.49 0.81
N VAL A 7 7.07 18.61 1.04
CA VAL A 7 5.60 18.69 0.96
C VAL A 7 5.22 18.96 -0.49
N ILE A 8 4.44 18.07 -1.10
CA ILE A 8 3.79 18.35 -2.38
C ILE A 8 2.38 18.87 -2.08
N VAL A 9 2.21 20.19 -2.18
CA VAL A 9 0.93 20.86 -1.94
C VAL A 9 0.08 20.75 -3.20
N GLY A 10 -1.12 20.20 -3.08
CA GLY A 10 -2.02 20.03 -4.23
C GLY A 10 -3.49 19.96 -3.82
N GLY A 11 -3.99 20.88 -3.01
CA GLY A 11 -5.37 20.90 -2.46
C GLY A 11 -5.41 20.87 -0.92
N HIS A 12 -6.56 20.54 -0.32
CA HIS A 12 -6.78 20.54 1.15
C HIS A 12 -5.93 19.54 1.95
N TYR A 13 -5.37 18.51 1.30
CA TYR A 13 -4.58 17.44 1.95
C TYR A 13 -3.13 17.42 1.45
N ASN A 14 -2.18 16.89 2.21
CA ASN A 14 -0.76 16.92 1.87
C ASN A 14 -0.18 15.54 1.63
N ILE A 15 0.87 15.47 0.80
CA ILE A 15 1.80 14.34 0.79
C ILE A 15 3.14 14.85 1.30
N ILE A 16 3.58 14.31 2.44
CA ILE A 16 4.86 14.62 3.07
C ILE A 16 5.83 13.51 2.69
N ILE A 17 6.89 13.84 1.95
CA ILE A 17 7.83 12.84 1.41
C ILE A 17 9.15 12.92 2.18
N HIS A 18 9.43 11.91 3.02
CA HIS A 18 10.73 11.75 3.66
C HIS A 18 11.74 11.07 2.72
N GLU A 19 11.25 10.21 1.83
CA GLU A 19 12.04 9.56 0.77
C GLU A 19 11.17 9.28 -0.45
N LEU A 20 11.73 9.45 -1.66
CA LEU A 20 11.03 9.13 -2.89
C LEU A 20 10.89 7.62 -3.04
N ARG A 21 9.69 7.19 -3.45
CA ARG A 21 9.36 5.81 -3.79
C ARG A 21 9.34 5.63 -5.31
N ASP A 22 9.23 4.37 -5.78
CA ASP A 22 9.18 4.13 -7.23
C ASP A 22 7.91 4.75 -7.86
N GLN A 23 7.90 4.89 -9.20
CA GLN A 23 6.80 5.53 -9.90
C GLN A 23 5.43 4.86 -9.68
N PHE A 24 5.39 3.54 -9.44
CA PHE A 24 4.16 2.79 -9.22
C PHE A 24 3.65 3.00 -7.80
N GLU A 25 4.52 3.00 -6.81
CA GLU A 25 4.21 3.33 -5.42
C GLU A 25 3.72 4.78 -5.31
N MET A 26 4.43 5.73 -5.92
CA MET A 26 4.02 7.13 -5.95
C MET A 26 2.64 7.30 -6.60
N ARG A 27 2.37 6.60 -7.70
CA ARG A 27 1.05 6.61 -8.33
C ARG A 27 -0.04 6.04 -7.41
N THR A 28 0.28 5.02 -6.60
CA THR A 28 -0.64 4.49 -5.57
C THR A 28 -0.92 5.52 -4.49
N ILE A 29 0.11 6.20 -3.99
CA ILE A 29 0.00 7.25 -2.97
C ILE A 29 -0.90 8.40 -3.44
N TYR A 30 -0.74 8.86 -4.68
CA TYR A 30 -1.63 9.89 -5.24
C TYR A 30 -3.09 9.43 -5.34
N THR A 31 -3.34 8.17 -5.73
CA THR A 31 -4.69 7.60 -5.74
C THR A 31 -5.28 7.54 -4.33
N LEU A 32 -4.49 7.11 -3.34
CA LEU A 32 -4.93 7.01 -1.94
C LEU A 32 -5.26 8.38 -1.34
N ARG A 33 -4.42 9.39 -1.55
CA ARG A 33 -4.67 10.75 -1.06
C ARG A 33 -6.01 11.29 -1.55
N SER A 34 -6.31 11.05 -2.83
CA SER A 34 -7.56 11.50 -3.46
C SER A 34 -8.78 10.76 -2.91
N TYR A 35 -8.62 9.48 -2.60
CA TYR A 35 -9.69 8.64 -2.05
C TYR A 35 -9.95 8.89 -0.56
N ALA A 36 -8.90 8.85 0.25
CA ALA A 36 -9.00 8.91 1.69
C ALA A 36 -9.20 10.34 2.22
N MET A 37 -9.04 11.36 1.35
CA MET A 37 -9.20 12.77 1.70
C MET A 37 -8.46 13.09 3.01
N THR A 38 -7.17 12.75 3.03
CA THR A 38 -6.33 12.88 4.21
C THR A 38 -4.86 13.05 3.83
N ASP A 39 -4.08 13.49 4.80
CA ASP A 39 -2.63 13.63 4.67
C ASP A 39 -1.97 12.24 4.64
N ILE A 40 -0.96 12.10 3.78
CA ILE A 40 -0.13 10.90 3.68
C ILE A 40 1.32 11.26 3.93
N GLU A 41 1.97 10.54 4.84
CA GLU A 41 3.40 10.64 5.13
C GLU A 41 4.12 9.44 4.49
N VAL A 42 5.03 9.69 3.55
CA VAL A 42 5.88 8.66 2.92
C VAL A 42 7.16 8.54 3.74
N LEU A 43 7.38 7.37 4.32
CA LEU A 43 8.45 7.14 5.30
C LEU A 43 9.80 6.85 4.62
N ALA A 44 10.89 7.30 5.24
CA ALA A 44 12.24 6.95 4.80
C ALA A 44 12.58 5.50 5.17
N VAL A 45 13.27 4.78 4.29
CA VAL A 45 13.72 3.42 4.56
C VAL A 45 14.82 3.47 5.62
N GLU A 46 14.58 2.82 6.77
CA GLU A 46 15.63 2.62 7.75
C GLU A 46 16.45 1.37 7.40
N ASN A 47 17.71 1.56 7.02
CA ASN A 47 18.66 0.47 6.72
C ASN A 47 19.26 -0.12 8.01
N ILE A 48 18.45 -0.32 9.05
CA ILE A 48 18.86 -0.91 10.32
C ILE A 48 18.43 -2.37 10.31
N LYS A 49 19.39 -3.29 10.52
CA LYS A 49 19.12 -4.73 10.51
C LYS A 49 18.02 -5.08 11.51
N GLY A 50 16.92 -5.65 11.00
CA GLY A 50 15.79 -6.11 11.81
C GLY A 50 14.69 -5.07 12.03
N ILE A 51 14.94 -3.79 11.73
CA ILE A 51 13.90 -2.77 11.73
C ILE A 51 13.14 -2.87 10.41
N LYS A 52 11.81 -2.86 10.52
CA LYS A 52 10.90 -2.89 9.38
C LYS A 52 10.27 -1.52 9.28
N THR A 53 10.43 -0.90 8.11
CA THR A 53 9.87 0.42 7.84
C THR A 53 8.68 0.25 6.91
N PRO A 54 7.46 0.59 7.35
CA PRO A 54 6.31 0.71 6.45
C PRO A 54 6.59 1.72 5.33
N ASP A 55 5.85 1.62 4.24
CA ASP A 55 5.96 2.60 3.15
C ASP A 55 5.39 3.96 3.51
N ILE A 56 4.20 3.98 4.15
CA ILE A 56 3.49 5.21 4.46
C ILE A 56 2.80 5.18 5.83
N LYS A 57 2.51 6.37 6.37
CA LYS A 57 1.47 6.58 7.37
C LYS A 57 0.31 7.36 6.78
N MET A 58 -0.91 6.90 7.07
CA MET A 58 -2.16 7.52 6.64
C MET A 58 -3.20 7.34 7.75
N ASN A 59 -3.80 8.44 8.22
CA ASN A 59 -4.72 8.45 9.37
C ASN A 59 -4.13 7.83 10.65
N GLY A 60 -2.84 8.08 10.92
CA GLY A 60 -2.12 7.51 12.08
C GLY A 60 -1.86 6.01 11.99
N LEU A 61 -2.24 5.36 10.89
CA LEU A 61 -2.01 3.93 10.65
C LEU A 61 -0.81 3.73 9.72
N GLU A 62 -0.03 2.69 9.98
CA GLU A 62 1.10 2.27 9.14
C GLU A 62 0.64 1.35 8.01
N TRP A 63 1.08 1.63 6.80
CA TRP A 63 0.71 0.85 5.61
C TRP A 63 1.92 0.44 4.79
N GLU A 64 1.85 -0.77 4.25
CA GLU A 64 2.80 -1.30 3.27
C GLU A 64 2.15 -1.38 1.89
N ILE A 65 2.84 -0.91 0.86
CA ILE A 65 2.40 -0.92 -0.54
C ILE A 65 3.01 -2.12 -1.26
N LYS A 66 2.21 -2.80 -2.08
CA LYS A 66 2.67 -3.80 -3.05
C LYS A 66 2.01 -3.60 -4.40
N ASN A 67 2.82 -3.52 -5.46
CA ASN A 67 2.37 -3.41 -6.85
C ASN A 67 2.71 -4.70 -7.64
N PRO A 68 2.08 -5.86 -7.34
CA PRO A 68 2.42 -7.12 -7.97
C PRO A 68 2.26 -7.09 -9.50
N LYS A 69 3.11 -7.85 -10.18
CA LYS A 69 3.08 -8.05 -11.64
C LYS A 69 2.98 -9.54 -11.94
N GLY A 70 2.21 -9.90 -12.97
CA GLY A 70 2.10 -11.27 -13.47
C GLY A 70 0.69 -11.84 -13.33
N LYS A 71 0.61 -13.17 -13.22
CA LYS A 71 -0.63 -13.94 -13.08
C LYS A 71 -0.48 -15.03 -12.02
N GLY A 72 -1.60 -15.38 -11.37
CA GLY A 72 -1.71 -16.56 -10.52
C GLY A 72 -1.74 -16.29 -9.01
N LYS A 73 -2.30 -17.27 -8.29
CA LYS A 73 -2.60 -17.20 -6.84
C LYS A 73 -1.37 -17.01 -5.94
N TYR A 74 -0.25 -17.65 -6.29
CA TYR A 74 0.98 -17.57 -5.49
C TYR A 74 1.58 -16.16 -5.44
N VAL A 75 1.35 -15.35 -6.50
CA VAL A 75 1.76 -13.94 -6.50
C VAL A 75 1.00 -13.17 -5.42
N ILE A 76 -0.31 -13.40 -5.29
CA ILE A 76 -1.15 -12.75 -4.28
C ILE A 76 -0.71 -13.16 -2.88
N SER A 77 -0.67 -14.47 -2.61
CA SER A 77 -0.29 -15.00 -1.29
C SER A 77 1.08 -14.48 -0.83
N ARG A 78 2.10 -14.55 -1.69
CA ARG A 78 3.45 -14.05 -1.38
C ARG A 78 3.46 -12.55 -1.06
N ASN A 79 2.71 -11.74 -1.81
CA ASN A 79 2.67 -10.29 -1.58
C ASN A 79 1.95 -9.94 -0.28
N ILE A 80 0.79 -10.55 0.01
CA ILE A 80 0.07 -10.33 1.28
C ILE A 80 0.91 -10.78 2.47
N TYR A 81 1.52 -11.97 2.38
CA TYR A 81 2.39 -12.50 3.42
C TYR A 81 3.58 -11.57 3.69
N ASN A 82 4.30 -11.14 2.66
CA ASN A 82 5.44 -10.25 2.82
C ASN A 82 5.03 -8.85 3.30
N ALA A 83 3.92 -8.31 2.81
CA ALA A 83 3.45 -7.00 3.24
C ALA A 83 3.04 -6.98 4.71
N SER A 84 2.30 -8.01 5.15
CA SER A 84 1.88 -8.17 6.54
C SER A 84 3.04 -8.32 7.55
N LYS A 85 4.25 -8.62 7.06
CA LYS A 85 5.44 -8.62 7.89
C LYS A 85 5.94 -7.21 8.16
N GLN A 86 5.76 -6.27 7.23
CA GLN A 86 6.25 -4.89 7.30
C GLN A 86 5.27 -3.99 8.03
N ALA A 87 3.96 -4.10 7.72
CA ALA A 87 2.92 -3.32 8.35
C ALA A 87 1.61 -4.14 8.51
N PRO A 88 0.78 -3.84 9.51
CA PRO A 88 -0.50 -4.51 9.69
C PRO A 88 -1.54 -4.12 8.63
N ASN A 89 -1.41 -2.94 8.01
CA ASN A 89 -2.33 -2.49 6.97
C ASN A 89 -1.64 -2.58 5.60
N ILE A 90 -2.35 -3.08 4.60
CA ILE A 90 -1.78 -3.43 3.30
C ILE A 90 -2.50 -2.65 2.20
N ILE A 91 -1.75 -2.10 1.25
CA ILE A 91 -2.28 -1.61 -0.01
C ILE A 91 -1.78 -2.53 -1.13
N LEU A 92 -2.69 -3.16 -1.84
CA LEU A 92 -2.40 -4.01 -2.98
C LEU A 92 -2.86 -3.32 -4.27
N ASP A 93 -1.91 -2.82 -5.05
CA ASP A 93 -2.18 -2.19 -6.33
C ASP A 93 -2.12 -3.22 -7.48
N LEU A 94 -3.30 -3.58 -7.97
CA LEU A 94 -3.47 -4.60 -9.01
C LEU A 94 -3.39 -4.04 -10.43
N ARG A 95 -3.05 -2.75 -10.63
CA ARG A 95 -2.96 -2.14 -11.97
C ARG A 95 -2.04 -2.90 -12.91
N ARG A 96 -0.99 -3.54 -12.38
CA ARG A 96 0.03 -4.30 -13.12
C ARG A 96 -0.25 -5.80 -13.24
N MET A 97 -1.31 -6.30 -12.60
CA MET A 97 -1.71 -7.71 -12.71
C MET A 97 -2.35 -7.99 -14.08
N ILE A 98 -2.11 -9.18 -14.62
CA ILE A 98 -2.70 -9.60 -15.90
C ILE A 98 -4.17 -10.00 -15.66
N GLY A 99 -5.09 -9.66 -16.57
CA GLY A 99 -6.52 -9.99 -16.42
C GLY A 99 -7.31 -9.05 -15.51
N SER A 100 -8.56 -9.43 -15.20
CA SER A 100 -9.47 -8.65 -14.36
C SER A 100 -9.25 -8.94 -12.87
N TYR A 101 -9.26 -7.89 -12.03
CA TYR A 101 -9.06 -8.01 -10.58
C TYR A 101 -10.04 -8.98 -9.91
N ARG A 102 -11.25 -9.12 -10.46
CA ARG A 102 -12.30 -10.03 -9.97
C ARG A 102 -11.83 -11.48 -9.90
N HIS A 103 -10.94 -11.91 -10.80
CA HIS A 103 -10.36 -13.27 -10.77
C HIS A 103 -9.47 -13.51 -9.55
N TYR A 104 -8.89 -12.45 -8.98
CA TYR A 104 -7.98 -12.55 -7.84
C TYR A 104 -8.69 -12.33 -6.50
N MET A 105 -9.91 -11.78 -6.49
CA MET A 105 -10.63 -11.43 -5.26
C MET A 105 -10.80 -12.61 -4.30
N PRO A 106 -11.23 -13.82 -4.72
CA PRO A 106 -11.39 -14.93 -3.79
C PRO A 106 -10.07 -15.31 -3.09
N GLU A 107 -8.97 -15.28 -3.82
CA GLU A 107 -7.63 -15.54 -3.29
C GLU A 107 -7.18 -14.43 -2.34
N ILE A 108 -7.33 -13.16 -2.76
CA ILE A 108 -6.98 -11.99 -1.94
C ILE A 108 -7.71 -12.03 -0.61
N GLU A 109 -9.03 -12.28 -0.64
CA GLU A 109 -9.84 -12.38 0.57
C GLU A 109 -9.41 -13.54 1.46
N ARG A 110 -9.18 -14.73 0.90
CA ARG A 110 -8.75 -15.91 1.65
C ARG A 110 -7.41 -15.65 2.35
N GLU A 111 -6.41 -15.19 1.61
CA GLU A 111 -5.06 -14.95 2.12
C GLU A 111 -5.05 -13.80 3.13
N PHE A 112 -5.82 -12.74 2.90
CA PHE A 112 -5.98 -11.66 3.85
C PHE A 112 -6.62 -12.17 5.14
N LYS A 113 -7.81 -12.80 5.07
CA LYS A 113 -8.56 -13.33 6.24
C LYS A 113 -7.74 -14.32 7.05
N ALA A 114 -7.02 -15.24 6.39
CA ALA A 114 -6.17 -16.23 7.05
C ALA A 114 -4.91 -15.64 7.73
N ASN A 115 -4.48 -14.44 7.38
CA ASN A 115 -3.26 -13.85 7.93
C ASN A 115 -3.51 -13.04 9.23
N PRO A 116 -3.10 -13.51 10.42
CA PRO A 116 -3.43 -12.85 11.69
C PRO A 116 -2.77 -11.47 11.88
N ARG A 117 -1.69 -11.18 11.16
CA ARG A 117 -0.97 -9.90 11.23
C ARG A 117 -1.66 -8.80 10.42
N ALA A 118 -2.32 -9.17 9.32
CA ALA A 118 -3.03 -8.23 8.45
C ALA A 118 -4.35 -7.80 9.10
N LYS A 119 -4.59 -6.48 9.16
CA LYS A 119 -5.75 -5.85 9.82
C LYS A 119 -6.67 -5.12 8.84
N LYS A 120 -6.10 -4.38 7.89
CA LYS A 120 -6.83 -3.69 6.82
C LYS A 120 -6.17 -3.96 5.48
N LEU A 121 -6.99 -4.04 4.43
CA LEU A 121 -6.51 -4.19 3.06
C LEU A 121 -7.25 -3.22 2.15
N LEU A 122 -6.50 -2.37 1.46
CA LEU A 122 -6.98 -1.55 0.36
C LEU A 122 -6.49 -2.13 -0.96
N ILE A 123 -7.38 -2.22 -1.95
CA ILE A 123 -7.05 -2.72 -3.28
C ILE A 123 -7.24 -1.58 -4.28
N VAL A 124 -6.17 -1.20 -4.97
CA VAL A 124 -6.26 -0.26 -6.09
C VAL A 124 -6.49 -1.06 -7.38
N THR A 125 -7.60 -0.78 -8.06
CA THR A 125 -7.94 -1.47 -9.31
C THR A 125 -7.35 -0.77 -10.53
N LYS A 126 -7.41 -1.42 -11.70
CA LYS A 126 -7.08 -0.82 -13.01
C LYS A 126 -7.89 0.43 -13.33
N ALA A 127 -9.12 0.51 -12.82
CA ALA A 127 -9.99 1.67 -12.98
C ALA A 127 -9.68 2.80 -11.98
N GLN A 128 -8.59 2.68 -11.20
CA GLN A 128 -8.21 3.62 -10.14
C GLN A 128 -9.26 3.78 -9.04
N THR A 129 -10.14 2.78 -8.91
CA THR A 129 -11.05 2.67 -7.77
C THR A 129 -10.36 1.93 -6.62
N ILE A 130 -10.77 2.23 -5.39
CA ILE A 130 -10.31 1.55 -4.19
C ILE A 130 -11.42 0.65 -3.66
N ILE A 131 -11.05 -0.59 -3.34
CA ILE A 131 -11.91 -1.56 -2.64
C ILE A 131 -11.29 -1.79 -1.27
N GLU A 132 -12.10 -1.64 -0.23
CA GLU A 132 -11.68 -1.91 1.14
C GLU A 132 -12.11 -3.31 1.57
N ILE A 133 -11.20 -4.02 2.26
CA ILE A 133 -11.48 -5.28 2.93
C ILE A 133 -10.99 -5.17 4.37
N ASN A 134 -11.91 -5.37 5.30
CA ASN A 134 -11.68 -5.28 6.73
C ASN A 134 -11.83 -6.65 7.41
N LYS A 135 -11.34 -6.75 8.65
CA LYS A 135 -11.51 -7.89 9.55
C LYS A 135 -12.18 -7.47 10.83
#